data_AF-Q99IY8-F1
#
_entry.id   AF-Q99IY8-F1
#
_cell.length_a   1.000
_cell.length_b   1.000
_cell.length_c   1.000
_cell.angle_alpha   90.00
_cell.angle_beta   90.00
_cell.angle_gamma   90.00
#
_symmetry.space_group_name_H-M   'P 1'
#
loop_
_entity.id
_entity.type
_entity.pdbx_description
1 polymer ?
#
loop_
_entity_poly.entity_id
_entity_poly.type
_entity_poly.pdbx_seq_one_letter_code
_entity_poly.pdbx_strand_id
1 'polypeptide(L)' 'MEPVLNTGTYAFVVAEPGVQVPADQIVASVREIEGLTLVLPEPLAEKLGLPVAYSAAWITLTVNSDSQQLG' A
#
# COMPACT_ATOMS: atom_id res chain seq x y z
N MET A 1 12.48 -16.18 5.37
CA MET A 1 12.62 -14.74 5.12
C MET A 1 13.23 -14.58 3.74
N GLU A 2 12.38 -14.62 2.71
CA GLU A 2 12.79 -14.47 1.31
C GLU A 2 12.11 -13.20 0.80
N PRO A 3 12.83 -12.08 0.65
CA PRO A 3 12.24 -10.85 0.14
C PRO A 3 12.00 -10.95 -1.36
N VAL A 4 10.80 -10.58 -1.79
CA VAL A 4 10.40 -10.53 -3.20
C VAL A 4 10.15 -9.07 -3.59
N LEU A 5 10.82 -8.59 -4.63
CA LEU A 5 10.56 -7.28 -5.21
C LEU A 5 9.36 -7.37 -6.15
N ASN A 6 8.32 -6.59 -5.87
CA ASN A 6 7.16 -6.45 -6.74
C ASN A 6 7.47 -5.42 -7.83
N THR A 7 7.10 -5.73 -9.06
CA THR A 7 7.42 -4.88 -10.21
C THR A 7 6.54 -3.63 -10.21
N GLY A 8 7.15 -2.48 -10.47
CA GLY A 8 6.48 -1.19 -10.62
C GLY A 8 6.78 -0.22 -9.48
N THR A 9 6.22 0.98 -9.61
CA THR A 9 6.30 2.04 -8.60
C THR A 9 4.93 2.21 -7.94
N TYR A 10 4.95 2.36 -6.62
CA TYR A 10 3.76 2.48 -5.79
C TYR A 10 3.78 3.83 -5.09
N ALA A 11 2.62 4.48 -5.08
CA ALA A 11 2.41 5.78 -4.47
C ALA A 11 1.74 5.61 -3.10
N PHE A 12 2.27 6.35 -2.12
CA PHE A 12 1.57 6.68 -0.88
C PHE A 12 0.74 7.93 -1.12
N VAL A 13 -0.57 7.82 -0.90
CA VAL A 13 -1.52 8.91 -1.04
C VAL A 13 -2.42 8.98 0.19
N VAL A 14 -2.88 10.18 0.53
CA VAL A 14 -4.00 10.35 1.48
C VAL A 14 -5.26 10.49 0.64
N ALA A 15 -6.16 9.52 0.75
CA ALA A 15 -7.42 9.55 0.03
C ALA A 15 -8.38 10.57 0.66
N GLU A 16 -8.89 11.47 -0.17
CA GLU A 16 -9.96 12.37 0.24
C GLU A 16 -11.28 11.60 0.45
N PRO A 17 -12.16 12.09 1.34
CA PRO A 17 -13.48 11.50 1.51
C PRO A 17 -14.25 11.38 0.19
N GLY A 18 -14.73 10.18 -0.13
CA GLY A 18 -15.54 9.92 -1.33
C GLY A 18 -14.75 9.42 -2.54
N VAL A 19 -13.42 9.46 -2.52
CA VAL A 19 -12.59 8.81 -3.56
C VAL A 19 -12.87 7.31 -3.56
N GLN A 20 -13.20 6.76 -4.74
CA GLN A 20 -13.39 5.34 -4.95
C GLN A 20 -12.16 4.75 -5.62
N VAL A 21 -11.40 3.95 -4.89
CA VAL A 21 -10.28 3.17 -5.43
C VAL A 21 -10.72 1.69 -5.47
N PRO A 22 -10.52 0.98 -6.59
CA PRO A 22 -10.79 -0.45 -6.65
C PRO A 22 -9.97 -1.20 -5.59
N ALA A 23 -10.64 -2.02 -4.77
CA ALA A 23 -10.01 -2.66 -3.62
C ALA A 23 -8.86 -3.61 -4.01
N ASP A 24 -8.93 -4.22 -5.19
CA ASP A 24 -7.90 -5.09 -5.78
C ASP A 24 -6.62 -4.33 -6.18
N GLN A 25 -6.69 -3.00 -6.28
CA GLN A 25 -5.55 -2.14 -6.62
C GLN A 25 -4.86 -1.55 -5.38
N ILE A 26 -5.46 -1.74 -4.19
CA ILE A 26 -4.91 -1.27 -2.93
C ILE A 26 -3.99 -2.33 -2.36
N VAL A 27 -2.69 -2.03 -2.31
CA VAL A 27 -1.68 -2.90 -1.70
C VAL A 27 -1.79 -2.86 -0.18
N ALA A 28 -2.00 -1.67 0.37
CA ALA A 28 -2.19 -1.46 1.80
C ALA A 28 -3.05 -0.21 2.06
N SER A 29 -3.73 -0.20 3.19
CA SER A 29 -4.46 0.97 3.68
C SER A 29 -4.24 1.16 5.18
N VAL A 30 -4.06 2.40 5.62
CA VAL A 30 -3.92 2.76 7.03
C VAL A 30 -4.86 3.93 7.32
N ARG A 31 -5.67 3.80 8.38
CA ARG A 31 -6.51 4.90 8.84
C ARG A 31 -5.72 5.74 9.83
N GLU A 32 -5.49 7.00 9.48
CA GLU A 32 -4.78 7.99 10.27
C GLU A 32 -5.75 9.12 10.68
N ILE A 33 -5.26 10.09 11.44
CA ILE A 33 -6.07 11.23 11.89
C ILE A 33 -6.37 12.16 10.70
N GLU A 34 -5.41 12.29 9.80
CA GLU A 34 -5.43 13.13 8.61
C GLU A 34 -6.31 12.55 7.50
N GLY A 35 -6.55 11.23 7.48
CA GLY A 35 -7.34 10.57 6.45
C GLY A 35 -7.03 9.08 6.29
N LEU A 36 -7.48 8.50 5.18
CA LEU A 36 -7.15 7.13 4.81
C LEU A 36 -5.92 7.13 3.90
N THR A 37 -4.78 6.72 4.42
CA THR A 37 -3.58 6.50 3.61
C THR A 37 -3.73 5.22 2.81
N LEU A 38 -3.45 5.30 1.51
CA LEU A 38 -3.46 4.17 0.59
C LEU A 38 -2.10 4.01 -0.07
N VAL A 39 -1.70 2.76 -0.28
CA VAL A 39 -0.58 2.37 -1.13
C VAL A 39 -1.15 1.68 -2.35
N LEU A 40 -0.91 2.24 -3.54
CA LEU A 40 -1.43 1.75 -4.81
C LEU A 40 -0.46 2.04 -5.96
N PRO A 41 -0.58 1.40 -7.14
CA PRO A 41 0.29 1.69 -8.27
C PRO A 41 0.28 3.19 -8.63
N GLU A 42 1.46 3.80 -8.79
CA GLU A 42 1.58 5.24 -9.06
C GLU A 42 0.79 5.71 -10.29
N PRO A 43 0.75 4.97 -11.43
CA PRO A 43 -0.08 5.36 -12.56
C PRO A 43 -1.59 5.43 -12.27
N LEU A 44 -2.06 4.65 -11.28
CA LEU A 44 -3.45 4.71 -10.85
C LEU A 44 -3.70 5.96 -9.98
N ALA A 45 -2.76 6.33 -9.11
CA ALA A 45 -2.84 7.57 -8.35
C ALA A 45 -2.91 8.79 -9.28
N GLU A 46 -2.04 8.84 -10.30
CA GLU A 46 -2.04 9.88 -11.33
C GLU A 46 -3.37 9.93 -12.09
N LYS A 47 -3.88 8.78 -12.54
CA LYS A 47 -5.16 8.68 -13.27
C LYS A 47 -6.33 9.19 -12.43
N LEU A 48 -6.31 8.98 -11.12
CA LEU A 48 -7.34 9.41 -10.19
C LEU A 48 -7.11 10.85 -9.70
N GLY A 49 -6.02 11.50 -10.09
CA GLY A 49 -5.67 12.85 -9.65
C GLY A 49 -5.31 12.93 -8.16
N LEU A 50 -4.88 11.81 -7.56
CA LEU A 50 -4.54 11.76 -6.13
C LEU A 50 -3.14 12.34 -5.91
N PRO A 51 -2.97 13.30 -4.98
CA PRO A 51 -1.66 13.84 -4.65
C PRO A 51 -0.73 12.74 -4.10
N VAL A 52 0.38 12.50 -4.77
CA VAL A 52 1.40 11.53 -4.34
C VAL A 52 2.28 12.17 -3.28
N ALA A 53 2.24 11.63 -2.06
CA ALA A 53 3.12 12.07 -0.98
C ALA A 53 4.53 11.48 -1.12
N TYR A 54 4.61 10.23 -1.60
CA TYR A 54 5.85 9.50 -1.78
C TYR A 54 5.71 8.35 -2.77
N SER A 55 6.69 8.17 -3.65
CA SER A 55 6.76 7.06 -4.63
C SER A 55 7.87 6.09 -4.25
N ALA A 56 7.59 4.79 -4.30
CA ALA A 56 8.51 3.75 -3.85
C ALA A 56 8.39 2.44 -4.62
N ALA A 57 9.47 1.64 -4.61
CA ALA A 57 9.38 0.22 -4.91
C ALA A 57 8.75 -0.54 -3.73
N TRP A 58 8.06 -1.65 -4.01
CA TRP A 58 7.43 -2.49 -2.99
C TRP A 58 8.14 -3.84 -2.89
N ILE A 59 8.59 -4.21 -1.69
CA ILE A 59 9.04 -5.57 -1.37
C ILE A 59 8.04 -6.29 -0.47
N THR A 60 7.81 -7.58 -0.71
CA THR A 60 7.06 -8.47 0.18
C THR A 60 8.04 -9.38 0.90
N LEU A 61 7.91 -9.49 2.22
CA LEU A 61 8.67 -10.44 3.02
C LEU A 61 7.70 -11.44 3.66
N THR A 62 7.73 -12.69 3.19
CA THR A 62 6.93 -13.75 3.82
C THR A 62 7.63 -14.23 5.09
N VAL A 63 6.95 -14.05 6.22
CA VAL A 63 7.35 -14.59 7.51
C VAL A 63 6.45 -15.79 7.81
N ASN A 64 7.02 -16.99 7.77
CA ASN A 64 6.35 -18.18 8.27
C ASN A 64 6.44 -18.14 9.79
N SER A 65 5.47 -17.51 10.43
CA SER A 65 5.32 -17.56 11.88
C SER A 65 4.75 -18.92 12.26
N ASP A 66 5.63 -19.92 12.43
CA ASP A 66 5.29 -21.17 13.10
C ASP A 66 5.16 -20.83 14.60
N SER A 67 3.95 -20.47 15.02
CA SER A 67 3.71 -19.99 16.38
C SER A 67 3.51 -21.18 17.31
N GLN A 68 4.59 -21.87 17.66
CA GLN A 68 4.63 -22.67 18.89
C GLN A 68 5.48 -21.94 19.93
N GLN A 69 4.92 -20.87 20.47
CA GLN A 69 5.38 -20.31 21.74
C GLN A 69 4.54 -20.94 22.86
N LEU A 70 4.95 -22.14 23.27
CA LEU A 70 4.59 -22.71 24.58
C LEU A 70 5.73 -22.38 25.53
N GLY A 71 5.44 -21.58 26.56
CA GLY A 71 6.36 -21.20 27.63
C GLY A 71 5.81 -20.04 28.44
#